data_AF-A0A1F6V6V4-F1
#
_entry.id   AF-A0A1F6V6V4-F1
#
_cell.length_a   1.000
_cell.length_b   1.000
_cell.length_c   1.000
_cell.angle_alpha   90.00
_cell.angle_beta   90.00
_cell.angle_gamma   90.00
#
_symmetry.space_group_name_H-M   'P 1'
#
loop_
_entity.id
_entity.type
_entity.pdbx_description
1 polymer ?
#
loop_
_entity_poly.entity_id
_entity_poly.type
_entity_poly.pdbx_seq_one_letter_code
_entity_poly.pdbx_strand_id
1 'polypeptide(L)'
;MDIKDLNKSQLILLAVLLSFVTSIATGITTVTLMQQAPASVTVPITRIVRETVEKIVPAKTTDNTPALSKDEKKLLEDLKAIKPLTVTLLLKGLPTETGETEDKILGTGLFLGDNKVVIASIITEPKEGEIYVVKSVLGEQKVAKVTVEKDFTIIELIKTEIETLPNPDPNTNTIPEDKTPPVP
;
A
#
# COMPACT_ATOMS: atom_id res chain seq x y z
N MET A 1 -33.13 11.68 48.24
CA MET A 1 -31.90 11.12 47.64
C MET A 1 -31.16 12.30 47.08
N ASP A 2 -30.17 12.78 47.80
CA ASP A 2 -29.49 14.02 47.44
C ASP A 2 -28.39 13.71 46.41
N ILE A 3 -28.07 14.69 45.56
CA ILE A 3 -26.98 14.54 44.57
C ILE A 3 -25.63 14.21 45.23
N LYS A 4 -25.50 14.56 46.52
CA LYS A 4 -24.33 14.29 47.36
C LYS A 4 -24.18 12.81 47.73
N ASP A 5 -25.24 12.02 47.60
CA ASP A 5 -25.27 10.61 47.95
C ASP A 5 -24.95 9.68 46.75
N LEU A 6 -24.62 10.25 45.57
CA LEU A 6 -24.32 9.50 44.35
C LEU A 6 -22.86 9.07 44.30
N ASN A 7 -22.61 7.83 43.86
CA ASN A 7 -21.25 7.35 43.60
C ASN A 7 -20.67 8.06 42.35
N LYS A 8 -19.33 8.14 42.26
CA LYS A 8 -18.60 8.76 41.14
C LYS A 8 -19.11 8.29 39.77
N SER A 9 -19.31 6.98 39.59
CA SER A 9 -19.82 6.42 38.33
C SER A 9 -21.24 6.87 38.00
N GLN A 10 -22.10 7.03 39.01
CA GLN A 10 -23.48 7.48 38.81
C GLN A 10 -23.53 8.97 38.46
N LEU A 11 -22.66 9.79 39.06
CA LEU A 11 -22.51 11.20 38.67
C LEU A 11 -22.02 11.34 37.22
N ILE A 12 -21.05 10.51 36.80
CA ILE A 12 -20.58 10.49 35.41
C ILE A 12 -21.71 10.09 34.47
N LEU A 13 -22.44 9.02 34.79
CA LEU A 13 -23.56 8.55 33.96
C LEU A 13 -24.68 9.59 33.87
N LEU A 14 -25.00 10.27 34.97
CA LEU A 14 -25.96 11.37 35.00
C LEU A 14 -25.49 12.55 34.15
N ALA A 15 -24.21 12.91 34.21
CA ALA A 15 -23.65 13.98 33.39
C ALA A 15 -23.69 13.64 31.89
N VAL A 16 -23.40 12.40 31.52
CA VAL A 16 -23.51 11.91 30.12
C VAL A 16 -24.96 11.87 29.65
N LEU A 17 -25.88 11.44 30.51
CA LEU A 17 -27.31 11.45 30.19
C LEU A 17 -27.80 12.89 29.97
N LEU A 18 -27.41 13.81 30.85
CA LEU A 18 -27.80 15.21 30.75
C LEU A 18 -27.24 15.85 29.48
N SER A 19 -25.97 15.62 29.14
CA SER A 19 -25.39 16.17 27.91
C SER A 19 -26.08 15.63 26.66
N PHE A 20 -26.45 14.34 26.65
CA PHE A 20 -27.21 13.73 25.57
C PHE A 20 -28.60 14.35 25.41
N VAL A 21 -29.37 14.45 26.50
CA VAL A 21 -30.73 15.04 26.47
C VAL A 21 -30.68 16.51 26.10
N THR A 22 -29.72 17.28 26.63
CA THR A 22 -29.55 18.70 26.29
C THR A 22 -29.20 18.89 24.81
N SER A 23 -28.38 18.01 24.21
CA SER A 23 -28.07 18.08 22.78
C SER A 23 -29.31 17.93 21.91
N ILE A 24 -30.15 16.93 22.20
CA ILE A 24 -31.40 16.70 21.45
C ILE A 24 -32.39 17.83 21.67
N ALA A 25 -32.58 18.26 22.92
CA ALA A 25 -33.49 19.35 23.25
C ALA A 25 -33.09 20.64 22.52
N THR A 26 -31.81 21.00 22.52
CA THR A 26 -31.30 22.18 21.81
C THR A 26 -31.53 22.07 20.30
N GLY A 27 -31.29 20.90 19.71
CA GLY A 27 -31.57 20.65 18.30
C GLY A 27 -33.06 20.85 17.95
N ILE A 28 -33.97 20.28 18.73
CA ILE A 28 -35.42 20.39 18.47
C ILE A 28 -35.90 21.83 18.67
N THR A 29 -35.47 22.49 19.76
CA THR A 29 -35.87 23.87 20.05
C THR A 29 -35.39 24.84 18.97
N THR A 30 -34.14 24.70 18.50
CA THR A 30 -33.63 25.56 17.42
C THR A 30 -34.41 25.41 16.11
N VAL A 31 -34.75 24.17 15.70
CA VAL A 31 -35.59 23.92 14.52
C VAL A 31 -37.00 24.48 14.71
N THR A 32 -37.58 24.31 15.90
CA THR A 32 -38.94 24.81 16.19
C THR A 32 -38.99 26.34 16.15
N LEU A 33 -37.99 27.01 16.71
CA LEU A 33 -37.87 28.47 16.64
C LEU A 33 -37.68 28.95 15.19
N MET A 34 -36.93 28.21 14.36
CA MET A 34 -36.82 28.52 12.93
C MET A 34 -38.15 28.41 12.20
N GLN A 35 -39.01 27.44 12.53
CA GLN A 35 -40.33 27.30 11.91
C GLN A 35 -41.29 28.44 12.28
N GLN A 36 -41.09 29.07 13.44
CA GLN A 36 -41.88 30.19 13.94
C GLN A 36 -41.28 31.56 13.56
N ALA A 37 -40.04 31.59 13.07
CA ALA A 37 -39.34 32.83 12.74
C ALA A 37 -39.87 33.46 11.43
N PRO A 38 -39.89 34.80 11.33
CA PRO A 38 -40.27 35.50 10.11
C PRO A 38 -39.40 35.13 8.90
N ALA A 39 -39.99 35.22 7.70
CA ALA A 39 -39.30 34.92 6.44
C ALA A 39 -38.03 35.78 6.20
N SER A 40 -37.97 36.99 6.78
CA SER A 40 -36.79 37.87 6.70
C SER A 40 -35.54 37.27 7.33
N VAL A 41 -35.69 36.32 8.27
CA VAL A 41 -34.57 35.66 8.96
C VAL A 41 -34.33 34.26 8.41
N THR A 42 -35.40 33.50 8.12
CA THR A 42 -35.27 32.11 7.66
C THR A 42 -34.73 32.00 6.23
N VAL A 43 -35.15 32.88 5.32
CA VAL A 43 -34.74 32.83 3.90
C VAL A 43 -33.23 33.00 3.70
N PRO A 44 -32.56 34.01 4.30
CA PRO A 44 -31.10 34.11 4.22
C PRO A 44 -30.38 32.89 4.78
N ILE A 45 -30.84 32.34 5.90
CA ILE A 45 -30.25 31.15 6.52
C ILE A 45 -30.35 29.96 5.58
N THR A 46 -31.55 29.65 5.07
CA THR A 46 -31.76 28.53 4.13
C THR A 46 -30.95 28.69 2.85
N ARG A 47 -30.76 29.92 2.36
CA ARG A 47 -29.90 30.20 1.19
C ARG A 47 -28.44 29.85 1.47
N ILE A 48 -27.90 30.29 2.61
CA ILE A 48 -26.51 29.99 2.99
C ILE A 48 -26.34 28.49 3.23
N VAL A 49 -27.29 27.85 3.90
CA VAL A 49 -27.26 26.39 4.13
C VAL A 49 -27.24 25.66 2.79
N ARG A 50 -28.08 26.04 1.82
CA ARG A 50 -28.09 25.44 0.49
C ARG A 50 -26.74 25.61 -0.23
N GLU A 51 -26.22 26.83 -0.29
CA GLU A 51 -24.92 27.14 -0.92
C GLU A 51 -23.77 26.41 -0.24
N THR A 52 -23.84 26.25 1.09
CA THR A 52 -22.82 25.54 1.87
C THR A 52 -22.91 24.04 1.61
N VAL A 53 -24.12 23.45 1.72
CA VAL A 53 -24.38 22.02 1.47
C VAL A 53 -23.98 21.63 0.04
N GLU A 54 -24.29 22.45 -0.95
CA GLU A 54 -23.87 22.22 -2.34
C GLU A 54 -22.34 22.23 -2.50
N LYS A 55 -21.61 23.05 -1.73
CA LYS A 55 -20.14 23.14 -1.77
C LYS A 55 -19.41 22.10 -0.90
N ILE A 56 -20.05 21.57 0.15
CA ILE A 56 -19.45 20.56 1.04
C ILE A 56 -19.69 19.11 0.60
N VAL A 57 -20.51 18.87 -0.44
CA VAL A 57 -20.33 17.63 -1.21
C VAL A 57 -18.89 17.70 -1.70
N PRO A 58 -18.01 16.73 -1.37
CA PRO A 58 -16.65 16.75 -1.88
C PRO A 58 -16.81 16.91 -3.38
N ALA A 59 -16.35 18.04 -3.91
CA ALA A 59 -16.31 18.27 -5.33
C ALA A 59 -15.65 17.01 -5.85
N LYS A 60 -16.47 16.12 -6.46
CA LYS A 60 -16.01 14.85 -7.02
C LYS A 60 -14.79 15.28 -7.77
N THR A 61 -13.61 14.92 -7.27
CA THR A 61 -12.33 15.47 -7.71
C THR A 61 -12.43 15.35 -9.21
N THR A 62 -12.78 16.45 -9.84
CA THR A 62 -12.71 16.53 -11.28
C THR A 62 -11.23 16.58 -11.34
N ASP A 63 -10.68 15.42 -11.66
CA ASP A 63 -9.31 15.20 -12.01
C ASP A 63 -9.02 16.28 -13.06
N ASN A 64 -8.70 17.47 -12.57
CA ASN A 64 -8.08 18.57 -13.28
C ASN A 64 -6.58 18.25 -13.35
N THR A 65 -6.20 16.97 -13.24
CA THR A 65 -5.10 16.48 -14.04
C THR A 65 -5.52 16.74 -15.48
N PRO A 66 -4.76 17.54 -16.24
CA PRO A 66 -4.99 17.66 -17.67
C PRO A 66 -5.17 16.25 -18.23
N ALA A 67 -6.30 15.99 -18.88
CA ALA A 67 -6.52 14.70 -19.51
C ALA A 67 -5.34 14.47 -20.46
N LEU A 68 -4.49 13.48 -20.13
CA LEU A 68 -3.29 13.15 -20.90
C LEU A 68 -3.67 13.12 -22.38
N SER A 69 -2.91 13.87 -23.19
CA SER A 69 -3.05 13.85 -24.64
C SER A 69 -2.91 12.42 -25.15
N LYS A 70 -3.39 12.17 -26.38
CA LYS A 70 -3.30 10.84 -27.00
C LYS A 70 -1.86 10.32 -27.03
N ASP A 71 -0.90 11.22 -27.24
CA ASP A 71 0.52 10.91 -27.31
C ASP A 71 1.09 10.59 -25.92
N GLU A 72 0.73 11.35 -24.88
CA GLU A 72 1.15 11.06 -23.50
C GLU A 72 0.57 9.74 -22.98
N LYS A 73 -0.68 9.41 -23.36
CA LYS A 73 -1.26 8.10 -23.05
C LYS A 73 -0.51 6.97 -23.74
N LYS A 74 -0.12 7.15 -25.01
CA LYS A 74 0.68 6.16 -25.72
C LYS A 74 2.05 5.96 -25.05
N LEU A 75 2.73 7.06 -24.68
CA LEU A 75 3.99 6.98 -23.95
C LEU A 75 3.85 6.28 -22.60
N LEU A 76 2.74 6.49 -21.89
CA LEU A 76 2.50 5.80 -20.62
C LEU A 76 2.34 4.29 -20.80
N GLU A 77 1.63 3.84 -21.84
CA GLU A 77 1.51 2.41 -22.16
C GLU A 77 2.87 1.81 -22.57
N ASP A 78 3.64 2.52 -23.40
CA ASP A 78 5.00 2.12 -23.79
C ASP A 78 5.92 2.02 -22.54
N LEU A 79 5.83 2.97 -21.60
CA LEU A 79 6.59 2.93 -20.35
C LEU A 79 6.16 1.78 -19.43
N LYS A 80 4.86 1.47 -19.34
CA LYS A 80 4.38 0.30 -18.59
C LYS A 80 4.94 -1.00 -19.12
N ALA A 81 5.10 -1.13 -20.43
CA ALA A 81 5.70 -2.32 -21.05
C ALA A 81 7.19 -2.47 -20.71
N ILE A 82 7.90 -1.35 -20.48
CA ILE A 82 9.34 -1.34 -20.15
C ILE A 82 9.59 -1.56 -18.64
N LYS A 83 8.64 -1.22 -17.76
CA LYS A 83 8.79 -1.35 -16.29
C LYS A 83 9.33 -2.70 -15.81
N PRO A 84 8.90 -3.87 -16.33
CA PRO A 84 9.43 -5.16 -15.91
C PRO A 84 10.92 -5.36 -16.22
N LEU A 85 11.45 -4.62 -17.20
CA LEU A 85 12.84 -4.68 -17.63
C LEU A 85 13.76 -3.84 -16.76
N THR A 86 13.20 -2.88 -16.00
CA THR A 86 13.95 -2.00 -15.11
C THR A 86 14.20 -2.67 -13.76
N VAL A 87 15.43 -2.51 -13.25
CA VAL A 87 15.85 -3.05 -11.96
C VAL A 87 16.60 -2.03 -11.13
N THR A 88 16.57 -2.20 -9.82
CA THR A 88 17.31 -1.37 -8.88
C THR A 88 18.32 -2.23 -8.13
N LEU A 89 19.59 -1.82 -8.14
CA LEU A 89 20.63 -2.41 -7.33
C LEU A 89 20.65 -1.78 -5.94
N LEU A 90 20.64 -2.63 -4.93
CA LEU A 90 20.62 -2.28 -3.51
C LEU A 90 21.81 -2.93 -2.82
N LEU A 91 22.41 -2.20 -1.88
CA LEU A 91 23.31 -2.73 -0.86
C LEU A 91 22.50 -2.98 0.41
N LYS A 92 22.39 -4.26 0.79
CA LYS A 92 21.64 -4.72 1.96
C LYS A 92 22.50 -4.62 3.22
N GLY A 93 21.93 -4.07 4.30
CA GLY A 93 22.51 -4.23 5.64
C GLY A 93 23.53 -3.17 6.07
N LEU A 94 23.36 -1.90 5.69
CA LEU A 94 24.06 -0.84 6.43
C LEU A 94 23.38 -0.67 7.80
N PRO A 95 24.11 -0.82 8.91
CA PRO A 95 23.59 -0.44 10.22
C PRO A 95 23.45 1.08 10.25
N THR A 96 22.22 1.57 10.43
CA THR A 96 21.98 2.97 10.81
C THR A 96 22.28 3.15 12.29
N GLU A 97 22.58 4.38 12.72
CA GLU A 97 22.85 4.70 14.13
C GLU A 97 21.68 4.34 15.08
N THR A 98 20.51 4.04 14.53
CA THR A 98 19.28 3.61 15.21
C THR A 98 19.08 2.09 15.27
N GLY A 99 20.01 1.29 14.73
CA GLY A 99 19.92 -0.19 14.76
C GLY A 99 18.95 -0.78 13.72
N GLU A 100 18.41 0.03 12.83
CA GLU A 100 17.64 -0.43 11.67
C GLU A 100 18.57 -0.67 10.48
N THR A 101 18.37 -1.76 9.76
CA THR A 101 19.10 -2.04 8.51
C THR A 101 18.40 -1.32 7.36
N GLU A 102 19.02 -0.26 6.83
CA GLU A 102 18.52 0.39 5.62
C GLU A 102 19.22 -0.15 4.37
N ASP A 103 18.43 -0.38 3.33
CA ASP A 103 18.93 -0.79 2.02
C ASP A 103 19.36 0.46 1.23
N LYS A 104 20.65 0.57 0.89
CA LYS A 104 21.18 1.71 0.12
C LYS A 104 21.06 1.45 -1.37
N ILE A 105 20.41 2.36 -2.11
CA ILE A 105 20.35 2.29 -3.58
C ILE A 105 21.73 2.61 -4.16
N LEU A 106 22.26 1.68 -4.96
CA LEU A 106 23.53 1.82 -5.66
C LEU A 106 23.33 2.27 -7.12
N GLY A 107 22.21 1.91 -7.74
CA GLY A 107 21.90 2.33 -9.11
C GLY A 107 20.64 1.69 -9.68
N THR A 108 20.24 2.17 -10.86
CA THR A 108 19.14 1.62 -11.65
C THR A 108 19.68 1.11 -12.97
N GLY A 109 19.19 -0.04 -13.41
CA GLY A 109 19.65 -0.72 -14.61
C GLY A 109 18.53 -1.39 -15.39
N LEU A 110 18.92 -2.09 -16.44
CA LEU A 110 18.05 -2.88 -17.29
C LEU A 110 18.51 -4.34 -17.34
N PHE A 111 17.57 -5.28 -17.41
CA PHE A 111 17.89 -6.68 -17.70
C PHE A 111 18.49 -6.83 -19.11
N LEU A 112 19.55 -7.62 -19.20
CA LEU A 112 20.21 -8.04 -20.43
C LEU A 112 20.14 -9.57 -20.51
N GLY A 113 19.11 -10.09 -21.18
CA GLY A 113 18.79 -11.51 -21.18
C GLY A 113 18.25 -11.97 -19.81
N ASP A 114 18.42 -13.25 -19.48
CA ASP A 114 17.74 -13.86 -18.33
C ASP A 114 18.45 -13.65 -16.99
N ASN A 115 19.75 -13.37 -17.00
CA ASN A 115 20.58 -13.42 -15.79
C ASN A 115 21.63 -12.31 -15.68
N LYS A 116 21.59 -11.32 -16.57
CA LYS A 116 22.50 -10.16 -16.53
C LYS A 116 21.71 -8.87 -16.42
N VAL A 117 22.31 -7.89 -15.79
CA VAL A 117 21.78 -6.54 -15.60
C VAL A 117 22.86 -5.55 -15.99
N VAL A 118 22.49 -4.50 -16.73
CA VAL A 118 23.39 -3.41 -17.09
C VAL A 118 22.98 -2.16 -16.34
N ILE A 119 23.93 -1.55 -15.63
CA ILE A 119 23.77 -0.27 -14.94
C ILE A 119 24.66 0.76 -15.63
N ALA A 120 24.07 1.88 -16.05
CA ALA A 120 24.76 3.01 -16.68
C ALA A 120 25.51 3.87 -15.65
N SER A 121 26.26 3.21 -14.76
CA SER A 121 27.10 3.81 -13.74
C SER A 121 28.17 2.80 -13.32
N ILE A 122 29.30 3.31 -12.84
CA ILE A 122 30.39 2.48 -12.32
C ILE A 122 30.01 2.08 -10.89
N ILE A 123 29.79 0.79 -10.67
CA ILE A 123 29.51 0.23 -9.35
C ILE A 123 30.76 -0.50 -8.87
N THR A 124 31.27 -0.10 -7.71
CA THR A 124 32.41 -0.78 -7.07
C THR A 124 32.02 -2.18 -6.65
N GLU A 125 32.97 -3.12 -6.66
CA GLU A 125 32.74 -4.45 -6.11
C GLU A 125 32.37 -4.38 -4.61
N PRO A 126 31.49 -5.30 -4.14
CA PRO A 126 31.10 -5.35 -2.73
C PRO A 126 32.32 -5.59 -1.85
N LYS A 127 32.48 -4.77 -0.81
CA LYS A 127 33.53 -4.98 0.21
C LYS A 127 33.20 -6.20 1.08
N GLU A 128 34.19 -6.71 1.80
CA GLU A 128 34.02 -7.87 2.68
C GLU A 128 32.87 -7.63 3.69
N GLY A 129 31.79 -8.41 3.55
CA GLY A 129 30.55 -8.29 4.36
C GLY A 129 29.40 -7.53 3.69
N GLU A 130 29.60 -6.90 2.53
CA GLU A 130 28.53 -6.22 1.78
C GLU A 130 27.74 -7.20 0.90
N ILE A 131 26.41 -7.12 0.92
CA ILE A 131 25.54 -7.96 0.09
C ILE A 131 24.81 -7.10 -0.92
N TYR A 132 25.09 -7.33 -2.20
CA TYR A 132 24.40 -6.65 -3.30
C TYR A 132 23.20 -7.48 -3.77
N VAL A 133 22.05 -6.81 -3.89
CA VAL A 133 20.78 -7.40 -4.29
C VAL A 133 20.18 -6.56 -5.40
N VAL A 134 19.74 -7.22 -6.47
CA VAL A 134 18.94 -6.61 -7.52
C VAL A 134 17.47 -6.82 -7.21
N LYS A 135 16.73 -5.72 -7.12
CA LYS A 135 15.28 -5.70 -6.91
C LYS A 135 14.58 -5.39 -8.23
N SER A 136 13.64 -6.25 -8.59
CA SER A 136 12.81 -6.13 -9.79
C SER A 136 11.34 -6.38 -9.45
N VAL A 137 10.45 -6.26 -10.44
CA VAL A 137 9.05 -6.67 -10.27
C VAL A 137 8.89 -8.17 -9.99
N LEU A 138 9.89 -8.99 -10.34
CA LEU A 138 9.91 -10.44 -10.10
C LEU A 138 10.40 -10.81 -8.69
N GLY A 139 10.90 -9.83 -7.93
CA GLY A 139 11.46 -10.03 -6.59
C GLY A 139 12.93 -9.62 -6.49
N GLU A 140 13.54 -10.02 -5.38
CA GLU A 140 14.93 -9.73 -5.01
C GLU A 140 15.84 -10.90 -5.39
N GLN A 141 16.90 -10.63 -6.15
CA GLN A 141 17.91 -11.60 -6.58
C GLN A 141 19.30 -11.16 -6.14
N LYS A 142 20.09 -12.10 -5.61
CA LYS A 142 21.46 -11.81 -5.19
C LYS A 142 22.38 -11.65 -6.40
N VAL A 143 23.36 -10.78 -6.27
CA VAL A 143 24.41 -10.59 -7.28
C VAL A 143 25.44 -11.72 -7.16
N ALA A 144 25.75 -12.37 -8.28
CA ALA A 144 26.79 -13.38 -8.40
C ALA A 144 28.15 -12.75 -8.75
N LYS A 145 28.16 -11.79 -9.68
CA LYS A 145 29.39 -11.16 -10.17
C LYS A 145 29.13 -9.73 -10.62
N VAL A 146 30.10 -8.85 -10.36
CA VAL A 146 30.12 -7.47 -10.86
C VAL A 146 31.28 -7.35 -11.85
N THR A 147 31.03 -6.80 -13.03
CA THR A 147 32.04 -6.55 -14.06
C THR A 147 31.95 -5.08 -14.47
N VAL A 148 32.98 -4.31 -14.14
CA VAL A 148 33.03 -2.87 -14.44
C VAL A 148 33.65 -2.65 -15.81
N GLU A 149 32.92 -1.96 -16.67
CA GLU A 149 33.39 -1.46 -17.96
C GLU A 149 33.60 0.06 -17.87
N LYS A 150 34.14 0.65 -18.95
CA LYS A 150 34.54 2.07 -18.97
C LYS A 150 33.41 3.04 -18.58
N ASP A 151 32.18 2.77 -19.02
CA ASP A 151 31.03 3.67 -18.86
C ASP A 151 29.81 3.00 -18.19
N PHE A 152 29.88 1.70 -17.88
CA PHE A 152 28.76 0.93 -17.33
C PHE A 152 29.25 -0.26 -16.51
N THR A 153 28.35 -0.86 -15.75
CA THR A 153 28.62 -2.08 -14.98
C THR A 153 27.66 -3.19 -15.40
N ILE A 154 28.20 -4.38 -15.65
CA ILE A 154 27.43 -5.61 -15.86
C ILE A 154 27.36 -6.36 -14.53
N ILE A 155 26.15 -6.75 -14.16
CA ILE A 155 25.85 -7.50 -12.95
C ILE A 155 25.27 -8.84 -13.37
N GLU A 156 25.92 -9.92 -13.00
CA GLU A 156 25.40 -11.27 -13.19
C GLU A 156 24.63 -11.66 -11.92
N LEU A 157 23.42 -12.17 -12.08
CA LEU A 157 22.58 -12.63 -10.98
C LEU A 157 22.87 -14.10 -10.68
N ILE A 158 22.59 -14.53 -9.46
CA ILE A 158 22.58 -15.96 -9.15
C ILE A 158 21.38 -16.56 -9.88
N LYS A 159 21.62 -17.52 -10.78
CA LYS A 159 20.55 -18.25 -11.45
C LYS A 159 19.75 -19.00 -10.38
N THR A 160 18.54 -18.53 -10.07
CA THR A 160 17.58 -19.34 -9.33
C THR A 160 17.19 -20.48 -10.25
N GLU A 161 17.76 -21.66 -10.02
CA GLU A 161 17.27 -22.90 -10.59
C GLU A 161 15.83 -23.06 -10.13
N ILE A 162 14.88 -22.83 -11.04
CA ILE A 162 13.51 -23.27 -10.83
C ILE A 162 13.62 -24.78 -10.76
N GLU A 163 13.55 -25.36 -9.56
CA GLU A 163 13.31 -26.79 -9.41
C GLU A 163 12.03 -27.11 -10.18
N THR A 164 12.18 -27.65 -11.39
CA THR A 164 11.08 -28.30 -12.07
C THR A 164 10.70 -29.47 -11.18
N LEU A 165 9.58 -29.34 -10.47
CA LEU A 165 8.93 -30.44 -9.79
C LEU A 165 8.94 -31.66 -10.73
N PRO A 166 9.38 -32.84 -10.27
CA PRO A 166 9.33 -34.03 -11.10
C PRO A 166 7.88 -34.24 -11.52
N ASN A 167 7.68 -34.32 -12.84
CA ASN A 167 6.40 -34.64 -13.46
C ASN A 167 5.86 -35.91 -12.79
N PRO A 168 4.65 -35.91 -12.21
CA PRO A 168 4.11 -37.14 -11.64
C PRO A 168 3.85 -38.10 -12.79
N ASP A 169 4.56 -39.24 -12.79
CA ASP A 169 4.31 -40.34 -13.71
C ASP A 169 2.81 -40.71 -13.69
N PRO A 170 2.13 -40.82 -14.85
CA PRO A 170 0.69 -41.05 -14.90
C PRO A 170 0.29 -42.51 -14.59
N ASN A 171 1.19 -43.34 -14.03
CA ASN A 171 0.96 -44.77 -13.85
C ASN A 171 1.31 -45.27 -12.44
N THR A 172 0.49 -44.88 -11.46
CA THR A 172 0.36 -45.66 -10.21
C THR A 172 -1.09 -45.66 -9.74
N ASN A 173 -1.94 -46.38 -10.48
CA ASN A 173 -3.19 -46.90 -9.93
C ASN A 173 -2.84 -48.08 -9.01
N THR A 174 -2.68 -47.83 -7.72
CA THR A 174 -2.75 -48.87 -6.70
C THR A 174 -3.95 -48.60 -5.81
N ILE A 175 -5.01 -49.35 -6.09
CA ILE A 175 -6.20 -49.55 -5.27
C ILE A 175 -5.75 -50.13 -3.92
N PRO A 176 -6.14 -49.60 -2.76
CA PRO A 176 -5.86 -50.25 -1.49
C PRO A 176 -6.81 -51.45 -1.31
N GLU A 177 -6.22 -52.65 -1.26
CA GLU A 177 -6.91 -53.92 -1.04
C GLU A 177 -7.35 -54.02 0.44
N ASP A 178 -8.67 -54.09 0.63
CA ASP A 178 -9.36 -54.30 1.90
C ASP A 178 -9.05 -55.70 2.45
N LYS A 179 -8.36 -55.77 3.59
CA LYS A 179 -8.11 -57.02 4.32
C LYS A 179 -9.10 -57.14 5.47
N THR A 180 -10.16 -57.90 5.24
CA THR A 180 -11.00 -58.46 6.31
C THR A 180 -10.33 -59.69 6.95
N PRO A 181 -10.36 -59.86 8.29
CA PRO A 181 -9.75 -60.99 8.98
C PRO A 181 -10.67 -62.23 9.02
N PRO A 182 -10.13 -63.46 9.06
CA PRO A 182 -10.94 -64.68 9.13
C PRO A 182 -11.33 -65.02 10.58
N VAL A 183 -12.58 -65.47 10.74
CA VAL A 183 -13.16 -66.02 11.97
C VAL A 183 -13.02 -67.55 11.94
N PRO A 184 -12.72 -68.18 13.09
CA PRO A 184 -13.42 -69.39 13.50
C PRO A 184 -14.22 -69.19 14.78
#